data_AF-A0A154QZH5-F1
#
_entry.id   AF-A0A154QZH5-F1
#
_cell.length_a   1.000
_cell.length_b   1.000
_cell.length_c   1.000
_cell.angle_alpha   90.00
_cell.angle_beta   90.00
_cell.angle_gamma   90.00
#
_symmetry.space_group_name_H-M   'P 1'
#
loop_
_entity.id
_entity.type
_entity.pdbx_description
1 polymer ?
#
loop_
_entity_poly.entity_id
_entity_poly.type
_entity_poly.pdbx_seq_one_letter_code
_entity_poly.pdbx_strand_id
1 'polypeptide(L)'
;MASIERTAYPRFKRHPSTDELEQIYTPTDDELSLATRQVREPARRLSFLLLLKGFQRLGYFPVVDDVPLAIMRCVRDALRLSGHARPAVLEPRTLYRYHAAIRRWLGVTAFRDRGMHVAARAMGTAAQVMDHPADLINASIEQLIKDKIELPAFSTLDRMARRIRALVNQRLFNRVLPR
;
A
#
# COMPACT_ATOMS: atom_id res chain seq x y z
N MET A 1 -14.22 -12.58 -10.99
CA MET A 1 -13.04 -11.86 -10.45
C MET A 1 -13.56 -10.62 -9.75
N ALA A 2 -12.97 -10.18 -8.63
CA ALA A 2 -13.34 -8.87 -8.09
C ALA A 2 -12.68 -7.79 -8.95
N SER A 3 -13.44 -6.77 -9.35
CA SER A 3 -12.83 -5.57 -9.95
C SER A 3 -12.19 -4.76 -8.82
N ILE A 4 -10.96 -4.30 -9.02
CA ILE A 4 -10.26 -3.41 -8.09
C ILE A 4 -11.08 -2.13 -7.80
N GLU A 5 -11.86 -1.68 -8.78
CA GLU A 5 -12.72 -0.51 -8.67
C GLU A 5 -13.90 -0.69 -7.71
N ARG A 6 -14.27 -1.94 -7.44
CA ARG A 6 -15.33 -2.30 -6.49
C ARG A 6 -14.78 -2.60 -5.09
N THR A 7 -13.51 -2.29 -4.83
CA THR A 7 -12.85 -2.53 -3.54
C THR A 7 -12.30 -1.23 -2.96
N ALA A 8 -12.09 -1.23 -1.65
CA ALA A 8 -11.40 -0.16 -0.93
C ALA A 8 -9.87 -0.20 -1.12
N TYR A 9 -9.37 -0.89 -2.15
CA TYR A 9 -7.93 -1.01 -2.38
C TYR A 9 -7.32 0.37 -2.69
N PRO A 10 -6.32 0.82 -1.92
CA PRO A 10 -5.79 2.18 -2.06
C PRO A 10 -5.14 2.43 -3.43
N ARG A 11 -5.45 3.61 -3.99
CA ARG A 11 -4.91 4.10 -5.26
C ARG A 11 -4.66 5.60 -5.19
N PHE A 12 -3.72 6.08 -5.99
CA PHE A 12 -3.60 7.51 -6.22
C PHE A 12 -4.85 8.03 -6.94
N LYS A 13 -5.31 9.21 -6.53
CA LYS A 13 -6.30 9.96 -7.31
C LYS A 13 -5.62 10.47 -8.57
N ARG A 14 -6.33 10.42 -9.71
CA ARG A 14 -5.83 10.96 -10.99
C ARG A 14 -5.55 12.46 -10.89
N HIS A 15 -6.42 13.18 -10.18
CA HIS A 15 -6.31 14.62 -9.94
C HIS A 15 -6.50 14.86 -8.42
N PRO A 16 -5.43 14.82 -7.62
CA PRO A 16 -5.52 15.23 -6.21
C PRO A 16 -5.86 16.72 -6.14
N SER A 17 -6.71 17.12 -5.20
CA SER A 17 -7.00 18.54 -4.98
C SER A 17 -5.80 19.24 -4.35
N THR A 18 -5.76 20.58 -4.43
CA THR A 18 -4.71 21.39 -3.78
C THR A 18 -4.64 21.11 -2.29
N ASP A 19 -5.79 21.08 -1.60
CA ASP A 19 -5.86 20.78 -0.16
C ASP A 19 -5.29 19.39 0.17
N GLU A 20 -5.53 18.38 -0.68
CA GLU A 20 -4.96 17.05 -0.49
C GLU A 20 -3.44 17.05 -0.70
N LEU A 21 -2.94 17.80 -1.69
CA LEU A 21 -1.51 17.98 -1.90
C LEU A 21 -0.87 18.58 -0.66
N GLU A 22 -1.45 19.64 -0.11
CA GLU A 22 -0.93 20.33 1.05
C GLU A 22 -0.96 19.46 2.32
N GLN A 23 -2.09 18.80 2.60
CA GLN A 23 -2.27 18.08 3.86
C GLN A 23 -1.63 16.68 3.87
N ILE A 24 -1.64 15.97 2.73
CA ILE A 24 -1.23 14.56 2.68
C ILE A 24 0.19 14.43 2.13
N TYR A 25 0.50 15.18 1.08
CA TYR A 25 1.71 14.95 0.28
C TYR A 25 2.85 15.90 0.60
N THR A 26 2.61 17.01 1.31
CA THR A 26 3.68 17.85 1.85
C THR A 26 4.45 17.10 2.94
N PRO A 27 5.77 16.88 2.79
CA PRO A 27 6.59 16.30 3.84
C PRO A 27 6.63 17.19 5.09
N THR A 28 6.50 16.57 6.26
CA THR A 28 6.69 17.26 7.54
C THR A 28 8.18 17.44 7.85
N ASP A 29 8.51 18.32 8.80
CA ASP A 29 9.90 18.56 9.20
C ASP A 29 10.60 17.29 9.72
N ASP A 30 9.87 16.40 10.40
CA ASP A 30 10.38 15.10 10.86
C ASP A 30 10.71 14.18 9.68
N GLU A 31 9.88 14.18 8.64
CA GLU A 31 10.08 13.38 7.44
C GLU A 31 11.25 13.91 6.59
N LEU A 32 11.38 15.24 6.49
CA LEU A 32 12.53 15.89 5.87
C LEU A 32 13.83 15.56 6.64
N SER A 33 13.78 15.60 7.97
CA SER A 33 14.88 15.21 8.85
C SER A 33 15.22 13.72 8.74
N LEU A 34 14.23 12.85 8.56
CA LEU A 34 14.45 11.44 8.26
C LEU A 34 15.15 11.27 6.91
N ALA A 35 14.63 11.90 5.85
CA ALA A 35 15.17 11.77 4.49
C ALA A 35 16.62 12.25 4.39
N THR A 36 16.95 13.36 5.04
CA THR A 36 18.32 13.90 5.08
C THR A 36 19.30 13.01 5.83
N ARG A 37 18.85 12.34 6.91
CA ARG A 37 19.65 11.35 7.65
C ARG A 37 19.88 10.06 6.85
N GLN A 38 18.87 9.60 6.12
CA GLN A 38 18.93 8.34 5.36
C GLN A 38 19.63 8.48 4.01
N VAL A 39 19.54 9.65 3.38
CA VAL A 39 19.95 9.85 1.99
C VAL A 39 20.71 11.16 1.84
N ARG A 40 21.90 11.11 1.23
CA ARG A 40 22.74 12.29 1.00
C ARG A 40 22.36 13.06 -0.25
N GLU A 41 22.14 12.34 -1.36
CA GLU A 41 21.92 12.94 -2.68
C GLU A 41 20.49 13.49 -2.82
N PRO A 42 20.31 14.74 -3.32
CA PRO A 42 19.00 15.37 -3.47
C PRO A 42 18.01 14.58 -4.34
N ALA A 43 18.44 14.05 -5.49
CA ALA A 43 17.57 13.27 -6.39
C ALA A 43 17.09 11.96 -5.73
N ARG A 44 17.95 11.32 -4.94
CA ARG A 44 17.59 10.12 -4.17
C ARG A 44 16.71 10.45 -2.96
N ARG A 45 16.88 11.63 -2.32
CA ARG A 45 15.97 12.14 -1.27
C ARG A 45 14.56 12.32 -1.81
N LEU A 46 14.43 12.86 -3.01
CA LEU A 46 13.15 12.97 -3.70
C LEU A 46 12.51 11.59 -3.90
N SER A 47 13.23 10.60 -4.45
CA SER A 47 12.72 9.22 -4.58
C SER A 47 12.31 8.61 -3.24
N PHE A 48 13.11 8.81 -2.19
CA PHE A 48 12.81 8.32 -0.84
C PHE A 48 11.52 8.92 -0.27
N LEU A 49 11.32 10.24 -0.38
CA LEU A 49 10.11 10.90 0.11
C LEU A 49 8.88 10.53 -0.71
N LEU A 50 9.02 10.32 -2.03
CA LEU A 50 7.91 9.82 -2.85
C LEU A 50 7.48 8.42 -2.43
N LEU A 51 8.44 7.54 -2.13
CA LEU A 51 8.14 6.22 -1.58
C LEU A 51 7.47 6.32 -0.20
N LEU A 52 7.93 7.23 0.66
CA LEU A 52 7.36 7.43 2.00
C LEU A 52 5.90 7.93 1.91
N LYS A 53 5.67 9.02 1.18
CA LYS A 53 4.32 9.59 1.00
C LYS A 53 3.40 8.63 0.26
N GLY A 54 3.93 7.95 -0.76
CA GLY A 54 3.23 6.89 -1.47
C GLY A 54 2.79 5.77 -0.53
N PHE A 55 3.69 5.29 0.33
CA PHE A 55 3.38 4.24 1.29
C PHE A 55 2.34 4.70 2.34
N GLN A 56 2.48 5.91 2.88
CA GLN A 56 1.50 6.44 3.84
C GLN A 56 0.09 6.51 3.24
N ARG A 57 -0.02 6.85 1.94
CA ARG A 57 -1.31 6.89 1.25
C ARG A 57 -1.84 5.53 0.85
N LEU A 58 -0.97 4.65 0.37
CA LEU A 58 -1.36 3.41 -0.30
C LEU A 58 -1.30 2.17 0.60
N GLY A 59 -0.52 2.20 1.67
CA GLY A 59 -0.21 1.02 2.50
C GLY A 59 0.75 0.03 1.84
N TYR A 60 1.28 0.33 0.65
CA TYR A 60 2.29 -0.46 -0.08
C TYR A 60 3.24 0.47 -0.83
N PHE A 61 4.39 -0.04 -1.27
CA PHE A 61 5.37 0.75 -2.01
C PHE A 61 4.97 0.90 -3.49
N PRO A 62 4.70 2.12 -3.99
CA PRO A 62 4.44 2.34 -5.41
C PRO A 62 5.74 2.27 -6.22
N VAL A 63 5.60 2.09 -7.53
CA VAL A 63 6.67 2.44 -8.46
C VAL A 63 6.75 3.97 -8.51
N VAL A 64 7.98 4.51 -8.39
CA VAL A 64 8.17 5.97 -8.32
C VAL A 64 7.66 6.68 -9.57
N ASP A 65 7.78 6.05 -10.74
CA ASP A 65 7.32 6.59 -12.01
C ASP A 65 5.79 6.61 -12.16
N ASP A 66 5.07 5.79 -11.37
CA ASP A 66 3.61 5.77 -11.34
C ASP A 66 3.02 6.86 -10.43
N VAL A 67 3.87 7.58 -9.67
CA VAL A 67 3.43 8.64 -8.76
C VAL A 67 2.96 9.85 -9.58
N PRO A 68 1.73 10.35 -9.37
CA PRO A 68 1.23 11.53 -10.08
C PRO A 68 2.18 12.73 -10.02
N LEU A 69 2.33 13.41 -11.16
CA LEU A 69 3.24 14.55 -11.30
C LEU A 69 2.99 15.65 -10.27
N ALA A 70 1.73 15.88 -9.90
CA ALA A 70 1.35 16.87 -8.88
C ALA A 70 1.95 16.55 -7.51
N ILE A 71 1.94 15.28 -7.10
CA ILE A 71 2.55 14.81 -5.85
C ILE A 71 4.07 14.95 -5.93
N MET A 72 4.67 14.56 -7.07
CA MET A 72 6.11 14.71 -7.29
C MET A 72 6.55 16.17 -7.14
N ARG A 73 5.80 17.11 -7.75
CA ARG A 73 6.06 18.54 -7.65
C ARG A 73 5.98 19.04 -6.20
N CYS A 74 4.90 18.71 -5.49
CA CYS A 74 4.73 19.08 -4.08
C CYS A 74 5.92 18.64 -3.20
N VAL A 75 6.34 17.38 -3.29
CA VAL A 75 7.47 16.85 -2.51
C VAL A 75 8.79 17.52 -2.92
N ARG A 76 8.99 17.78 -4.20
CA ARG A 76 10.19 18.43 -4.73
C ARG A 76 10.30 19.89 -4.27
N ASP A 77 9.18 20.60 -4.25
CA ASP A 77 9.11 21.99 -3.82
C ASP A 77 9.37 22.10 -2.31
N ALA A 78 8.87 21.15 -1.52
CA ALA A 78 9.21 21.03 -0.10
C ALA A 78 10.71 20.78 0.15
N LEU A 79 11.38 20.05 -0.74
CA LEU A 79 12.84 19.88 -0.72
C LEU A 79 13.62 21.08 -1.27
N ARG A 80 12.93 22.13 -1.75
CA ARG A 80 13.52 23.32 -2.39
C ARG A 80 14.45 22.99 -3.55
N LEU A 81 14.12 21.94 -4.32
CA LEU A 81 14.90 21.54 -5.49
C LEU A 81 14.49 22.34 -6.74
N SER A 82 15.36 22.35 -7.75
CA SER A 82 15.04 22.98 -9.03
C SER A 82 13.81 22.35 -9.70
N GLY A 83 13.06 23.13 -10.47
CA GLY A 83 11.89 22.66 -11.22
C GLY A 83 12.19 21.56 -12.26
N HIS A 84 13.46 21.33 -12.57
CA HIS A 84 13.94 20.27 -13.46
C HIS A 84 14.42 19.02 -12.71
N ALA A 85 14.52 19.06 -11.39
CA ALA A 85 14.93 17.91 -10.60
C ALA A 85 13.94 16.75 -10.79
N ARG A 86 14.51 15.55 -10.97
CA ARG A 86 13.79 14.29 -11.16
C ARG A 86 14.16 13.32 -10.04
N PRO A 87 13.25 12.40 -9.67
CA PRO A 87 13.60 11.30 -8.78
C PRO A 87 14.73 10.48 -9.41
N ALA A 88 15.68 10.04 -8.59
CA ALA A 88 16.71 9.11 -9.02
C ALA A 88 16.12 7.72 -9.27
N VAL A 89 16.60 7.06 -10.32
CA VAL A 89 16.40 5.61 -10.51
C VAL A 89 17.14 4.87 -9.40
N LEU A 90 16.44 3.96 -8.73
CA LEU A 90 16.95 3.25 -7.57
C LEU A 90 17.31 1.81 -7.92
N GLU A 91 18.55 1.43 -7.64
CA GLU A 91 18.96 0.03 -7.71
C GLU A 91 18.22 -0.82 -6.65
N PRO A 92 17.99 -2.13 -6.90
CA PRO A 92 17.24 -3.00 -6.00
C PRO A 92 17.73 -3.00 -4.55
N ARG A 93 19.05 -2.96 -4.35
CA ARG A 93 19.66 -2.92 -2.99
C ARG A 93 19.33 -1.63 -2.25
N THR A 94 19.36 -0.50 -2.94
CA THR A 94 19.01 0.81 -2.38
C THR A 94 17.52 0.87 -2.09
N LEU A 95 16.69 0.40 -3.01
CA LEU A 95 15.24 0.32 -2.84
C LEU A 95 14.86 -0.52 -1.63
N TYR A 96 15.47 -1.70 -1.46
CA TYR A 96 15.26 -2.57 -0.29
C TYR A 96 15.60 -1.85 1.03
N ARG A 97 16.74 -1.14 1.07
CA ARG A 97 17.14 -0.36 2.24
C ARG A 97 16.13 0.75 2.56
N TYR A 98 15.63 1.44 1.55
CA TYR A 98 14.62 2.49 1.72
C TYR A 98 13.30 1.92 2.23
N HIS A 99 12.81 0.82 1.66
CA HIS A 99 11.61 0.15 2.15
C HIS A 99 11.76 -0.28 3.61
N ALA A 100 12.92 -0.83 3.99
CA ALA A 100 13.19 -1.21 5.38
C ALA A 100 13.21 -0.01 6.33
N ALA A 101 13.80 1.11 5.92
CA ALA A 101 13.82 2.35 6.70
C ALA A 101 12.41 2.94 6.88
N ILE A 102 11.61 2.98 5.81
CA ILE A 102 10.23 3.48 5.83
C ILE A 102 9.34 2.59 6.72
N ARG A 103 9.41 1.27 6.57
CA ARG A 103 8.67 0.32 7.44
C ARG A 103 9.00 0.53 8.91
N ARG A 104 10.29 0.69 9.24
CA ARG A 104 10.75 0.95 10.60
C ARG A 104 10.22 2.27 11.15
N TRP A 105 10.28 3.32 10.33
CA TRP A 105 9.77 4.65 10.70
C TRP A 105 8.26 4.64 10.98
N LEU A 106 7.48 3.98 10.14
CA LEU A 106 6.02 3.91 10.28
C LEU A 106 5.54 2.83 11.27
N GLY A 107 6.44 1.99 11.77
CA GLY A 107 6.09 0.85 12.63
C GLY A 107 5.24 -0.21 11.90
N VAL A 108 5.50 -0.42 10.62
CA VAL A 108 4.75 -1.34 9.74
C VAL A 108 5.57 -2.58 9.44
N THR A 109 4.92 -3.73 9.40
CA THR A 109 5.54 -5.03 9.08
C THR A 109 5.30 -5.41 7.62
N ALA A 110 6.24 -6.16 7.02
CA ALA A 110 6.10 -6.58 5.62
C ALA A 110 4.99 -7.64 5.49
N PHE A 111 4.26 -7.62 4.37
CA PHE A 111 3.19 -8.59 4.11
C PHE A 111 3.66 -10.05 4.22
N ARG A 112 4.89 -10.32 3.76
CA ARG A 112 5.47 -11.68 3.71
C ARG A 112 5.62 -12.34 5.08
N ASP A 113 5.67 -11.55 6.16
CA ASP A 113 6.00 -12.07 7.49
C ASP A 113 4.77 -12.70 8.16
N ARG A 114 3.64 -11.98 8.19
CA ARG A 114 2.38 -12.44 8.79
C ARG A 114 1.11 -12.05 8.03
N GLY A 115 1.24 -11.25 6.98
CA GLY A 115 0.11 -10.66 6.26
C GLY A 115 -0.78 -11.71 5.60
N MET A 116 -0.20 -12.79 5.07
CA MET A 116 -0.99 -13.86 4.45
C MET A 116 -1.93 -14.54 5.45
N HIS A 117 -1.46 -14.85 6.65
CA HIS A 117 -2.28 -15.47 7.70
C HIS A 117 -3.38 -14.52 8.18
N VAL A 118 -3.04 -13.26 8.42
CA VAL A 118 -4.00 -12.23 8.87
C VAL A 118 -5.09 -12.01 7.82
N ALA A 119 -4.72 -11.82 6.56
CA ALA A 119 -5.65 -11.63 5.46
C ALA A 119 -6.54 -12.86 5.25
N ALA A 120 -5.98 -14.07 5.27
CA ALA A 120 -6.76 -15.30 5.11
C ALA A 120 -7.78 -15.50 6.24
N ARG A 121 -7.40 -15.20 7.49
CA ARG A 121 -8.31 -15.25 8.63
C ARG A 121 -9.46 -14.26 8.48
N ALA A 122 -9.15 -13.00 8.16
CA ALA A 122 -10.16 -11.95 7.97
C ALA A 122 -11.15 -12.31 6.85
N MET A 123 -10.63 -12.76 5.70
CA MET A 123 -11.47 -13.24 4.58
C MET A 123 -12.31 -14.47 4.97
N GLY A 124 -11.75 -15.42 5.72
CA GLY A 124 -12.46 -16.63 6.14
C GLY A 124 -13.64 -16.32 7.07
N THR A 125 -13.46 -15.39 8.01
CA THR A 125 -14.53 -14.89 8.88
C THR A 125 -15.60 -14.16 8.07
N ALA A 126 -15.21 -13.24 7.17
CA ALA A 126 -16.15 -12.51 6.34
C ALA A 126 -16.96 -13.44 5.42
N ALA A 127 -16.33 -14.49 4.89
CA ALA A 127 -16.98 -15.46 4.00
C ALA A 127 -18.08 -16.30 4.67
N GLN A 128 -18.19 -16.30 6.00
CA GLN A 128 -19.33 -16.94 6.68
C GLN A 128 -20.63 -16.13 6.56
N VAL A 129 -20.53 -14.82 6.30
CA VAL A 129 -21.66 -13.88 6.32
C VAL A 129 -21.84 -13.20 4.95
N MET A 130 -20.77 -13.07 4.16
CA MET A 130 -20.73 -12.32 2.91
C MET A 130 -20.31 -13.22 1.74
N ASP A 131 -21.03 -13.17 0.62
CA ASP A 131 -20.71 -13.96 -0.58
C ASP A 131 -19.90 -13.18 -1.64
N HIS A 132 -19.87 -11.84 -1.58
CA HIS A 132 -19.17 -11.06 -2.61
C HIS A 132 -17.65 -11.05 -2.39
N PRO A 133 -16.85 -11.34 -3.44
CA PRO A 133 -15.39 -11.38 -3.32
C PRO A 133 -14.78 -10.02 -2.96
N ALA A 134 -15.46 -8.92 -3.31
CA ALA A 134 -15.04 -7.57 -2.92
C ALA A 134 -15.07 -7.36 -1.40
N ASP A 135 -16.10 -7.91 -0.72
CA ASP A 135 -16.25 -7.76 0.72
C ASP A 135 -15.15 -8.52 1.48
N LEU A 136 -14.77 -9.71 0.99
CA LEU A 136 -13.64 -10.45 1.54
C LEU A 136 -12.33 -9.68 1.42
N ILE A 137 -12.11 -9.09 0.24
CA ILE A 137 -10.93 -8.25 -0.01
C ILE A 137 -10.94 -7.03 0.92
N ASN A 138 -12.08 -6.34 1.06
CA ASN A 138 -12.21 -5.20 1.95
C ASN A 138 -11.94 -5.57 3.41
N ALA A 139 -12.48 -6.68 3.90
CA ALA A 139 -12.22 -7.18 5.25
C ALA A 139 -10.73 -7.47 5.49
N SER A 140 -10.04 -8.03 4.48
CA SER A 140 -8.60 -8.25 4.57
C SER A 140 -7.79 -6.95 4.59
N ILE A 141 -8.16 -5.96 3.78
CA ILE A 141 -7.49 -4.65 3.73
C ILE A 141 -7.64 -3.95 5.07
N GLU A 142 -8.87 -3.92 5.62
CA GLU A 142 -9.16 -3.32 6.91
C GLU A 142 -8.31 -3.96 8.02
N GLN A 143 -8.25 -5.29 8.07
CA GLN A 143 -7.47 -5.98 9.09
C GLN A 143 -5.96 -5.75 8.93
N LEU A 144 -5.43 -5.76 7.70
CA LEU A 144 -4.01 -5.50 7.45
C LEU A 144 -3.60 -4.09 7.88
N ILE A 145 -4.45 -3.09 7.60
CA ILE A 145 -4.22 -1.70 8.02
C ILE A 145 -4.24 -1.60 9.55
N LYS A 146 -5.24 -2.20 10.22
CA LYS A 146 -5.34 -2.22 11.69
C LYS A 146 -4.11 -2.84 12.35
N ASP A 147 -3.60 -3.94 11.79
CA ASP A 147 -2.44 -4.66 12.33
C ASP A 147 -1.09 -4.05 11.90
N LYS A 148 -1.10 -2.88 11.24
CA LYS A 148 0.08 -2.20 10.68
C LYS A 148 0.92 -3.15 9.82
N ILE A 149 0.27 -3.77 8.85
CA ILE A 149 0.89 -4.66 7.88
C ILE A 149 0.80 -4.03 6.50
N GLU A 150 1.89 -4.07 5.75
CA GLU A 150 1.93 -3.66 4.36
C GLU A 150 0.89 -4.43 3.53
N LEU A 151 0.21 -3.72 2.64
CA LEU A 151 -0.73 -4.32 1.70
C LEU A 151 0.04 -5.04 0.58
N PRO A 152 -0.37 -6.25 0.20
CA PRO A 152 0.18 -6.91 -0.98
C PRO A 152 -0.44 -6.31 -2.25
N ALA A 153 0.11 -6.69 -3.41
CA ALA A 153 -0.54 -6.43 -4.69
C ALA A 153 -2.00 -6.94 -4.69
N PHE A 154 -2.90 -6.18 -5.33
CA PHE A 154 -4.32 -6.55 -5.43
C PHE A 154 -4.55 -7.97 -5.96
N SER A 155 -3.75 -8.40 -6.95
CA SER A 155 -3.84 -9.75 -7.53
C SER A 155 -3.60 -10.85 -6.49
N THR A 156 -2.81 -10.59 -5.45
CA THR A 156 -2.62 -11.52 -4.33
C THR A 156 -3.90 -11.63 -3.51
N LEU A 157 -4.54 -10.51 -3.16
CA LEU A 157 -5.82 -10.54 -2.42
C LEU A 157 -6.94 -11.18 -3.24
N ASP A 158 -7.06 -10.87 -4.53
CA ASP A 158 -8.07 -11.48 -5.40
C ASP A 158 -7.89 -13.00 -5.52
N ARG A 159 -6.64 -13.49 -5.66
CA ARG A 159 -6.36 -14.94 -5.62
C ARG A 159 -6.74 -15.58 -4.29
N MET A 160 -6.43 -14.92 -3.17
CA MET A 160 -6.78 -15.42 -1.83
C MET A 160 -8.30 -15.49 -1.64
N ALA A 161 -9.03 -14.43 -2.03
CA ALA A 161 -10.48 -14.38 -1.92
C ALA A 161 -11.15 -15.50 -2.72
N ARG A 162 -10.69 -15.76 -3.96
CA ARG A 162 -11.21 -16.88 -4.77
C ARG A 162 -11.01 -18.23 -4.09
N ARG A 163 -9.80 -18.50 -3.57
CA ARG A 163 -9.49 -19.76 -2.88
C ARG A 163 -10.35 -19.96 -1.65
N ILE A 164 -10.54 -18.91 -0.84
CA ILE A 164 -11.33 -18.98 0.39
C ILE A 164 -12.81 -19.20 0.07
N ARG A 165 -13.37 -18.52 -0.93
CA ARG A 165 -14.75 -18.76 -1.37
C ARG A 165 -14.98 -20.20 -1.81
N ALA A 166 -14.08 -20.75 -2.62
CA ALA A 166 -14.19 -22.14 -3.07
C ALA A 166 -14.23 -23.12 -1.88
N LEU A 167 -13.38 -22.89 -0.88
CA LEU A 167 -13.33 -23.73 0.33
C LEU A 167 -14.60 -23.59 1.20
N VAL A 168 -15.12 -22.37 1.37
CA VAL A 168 -16.33 -22.14 2.17
C VAL A 168 -17.56 -22.72 1.46
N ASN A 169 -17.69 -22.48 0.16
CA ASN A 169 -18.80 -23.04 -0.62
C ASN A 169 -18.79 -24.56 -0.58
N GLN A 170 -17.63 -25.21 -0.79
CA GLN A 170 -17.52 -26.67 -0.66
C GLN A 170 -17.93 -27.18 0.74
N ARG A 171 -17.54 -26.49 1.82
CA ARG A 171 -17.95 -26.87 3.18
C ARG A 171 -19.45 -26.71 3.41
N LEU A 172 -20.06 -25.65 2.87
CA LEU A 172 -21.50 -25.42 2.96
C LEU A 172 -22.27 -26.47 2.15
N PHE A 173 -21.85 -26.78 0.92
CA PHE A 173 -22.44 -27.86 0.12
C PHE A 173 -22.41 -29.20 0.85
N ASN A 174 -21.27 -29.55 1.45
CA ASN A 174 -21.12 -30.80 2.22
C ASN A 174 -21.94 -30.83 3.52
N ARG A 175 -22.41 -29.69 4.04
CA ARG A 175 -23.31 -29.63 5.20
C ARG A 175 -24.78 -29.74 4.82
N VAL A 176 -25.15 -29.31 3.62
CA VAL A 176 -26.55 -29.27 3.16
C VAL A 176 -26.96 -30.55 2.44
N LEU A 177 -26.03 -31.27 1.81
CA LEU A 177 -26.28 -32.61 1.26
C LEU A 177 -26.18 -33.67 2.38
N PRO A 178 -27.29 -34.29 2.82
CA PRO A 178 -27.23 -35.48 3.65
C PRO A 178 -26.60 -36.60 2.80
N ARG A 179 -25.73 -37.41 3.41
CA ARG A 179 -25.32 -38.69 2.82
C ARG A 179 -26.47 -39.67 2.81
#